data_AF-A0A1G2PDD6-F1
#
_entry.id   AF-A0A1G2PDD6-F1
#
_cell.length_a   1.000
_cell.length_b   1.000
_cell.length_c   1.000
_cell.angle_alpha   90.00
_cell.angle_beta   90.00
_cell.angle_gamma   90.00
#
_symmetry.space_group_name_H-M   'P 1'
#
loop_
_entity.id
_entity.type
_entity.pdbx_description
1 polymer ?
#
loop_
_entity_poly.entity_id
_entity_poly.type
_entity_poly.pdbx_seq_one_letter_code
_entity_poly.pdbx_strand_id
1 'polypeptide(L)'
;MVSRGTDERTLSVHNEHEFLLKMEKAELTSSLAQRVVDSKGNDLAKKVVRLIENGGFEPSTSQKRAREIMGRNMFGVEEAIRHFGVNPGRRELALLAEVPWSEEVITVHKDTHILIAVFSLSVLDVRGIAKKLADPEILFYNQDWYDKQAFAEDRGEIGWQLVRKTPIANSTNKSWNEQQALLKDEETPTARIVVQTVVGHFLATGERLFEKIWVRCSDLDSGGDRVCLGGFDAQGLSVGSYWDGTRCVDFGLSASRKS
;
A
#
# COMPACT_ATOMS: atom_id res chain seq x y z
N MET A 1 -15.70 37.46 -31.97
CA MET A 1 -16.26 37.18 -30.63
C MET A 1 -15.33 36.18 -29.95
N VAL A 2 -14.42 36.66 -29.10
CA VAL A 2 -13.47 35.79 -28.39
C VAL A 2 -14.10 35.46 -27.05
N SER A 3 -14.43 34.19 -26.85
CA SER A 3 -14.86 33.63 -25.57
C SER A 3 -13.71 33.78 -24.57
N ARG A 4 -13.80 34.76 -23.66
CA ARG A 4 -13.01 34.78 -22.43
C ARG A 4 -13.55 33.66 -21.55
N GLY A 5 -12.90 32.50 -21.62
CA GLY A 5 -12.99 31.51 -20.54
C GLY A 5 -12.41 32.16 -19.29
N THR A 6 -13.25 32.44 -18.30
CA THR A 6 -12.80 32.80 -16.97
C THR A 6 -12.14 31.57 -16.36
N ASP A 7 -10.81 31.60 -16.24
CA ASP A 7 -10.07 30.75 -15.30
C ASP A 7 -10.65 31.03 -13.90
N GLU A 8 -11.58 30.19 -13.45
CA GLU A 8 -12.03 30.22 -12.06
C GLU A 8 -10.84 29.89 -11.17
N ARG A 9 -10.45 30.85 -10.33
CA ARG A 9 -9.39 30.65 -9.34
C ARG A 9 -9.86 29.63 -8.32
N THR A 10 -9.09 28.57 -8.16
CA THR A 10 -9.34 27.49 -7.19
C THR A 10 -8.89 27.83 -5.77
N LEU A 11 -7.93 28.75 -5.58
CA LEU A 11 -7.44 29.18 -4.27
C LEU A 11 -8.08 30.52 -3.85
N SER A 12 -8.37 30.65 -2.56
CA SER A 12 -8.81 31.94 -1.99
C SER A 12 -7.62 32.90 -1.87
N VAL A 13 -7.89 34.20 -2.00
CA VAL A 13 -6.86 35.25 -1.83
C VAL A 13 -6.19 35.18 -0.45
N HIS A 14 -6.94 34.78 0.59
CA HIS A 14 -6.38 34.57 1.92
C HIS A 14 -5.34 33.44 1.94
N ASN A 15 -5.65 32.30 1.32
CA ASN A 15 -4.74 31.15 1.26
C ASN A 15 -3.48 31.47 0.43
N GLU A 16 -3.63 32.22 -0.66
CA GLU A 16 -2.49 32.68 -1.48
C GLU A 16 -1.53 33.55 -0.66
N HIS A 17 -2.07 34.53 0.08
CA HIS A 17 -1.26 35.43 0.90
C HIS A 17 -0.53 34.69 2.03
N GLU A 18 -1.24 33.83 2.78
CA GLU A 18 -0.62 33.04 3.85
C GLU A 18 0.45 32.07 3.31
N PHE A 19 0.20 31.42 2.18
CA PHE A 19 1.18 30.55 1.54
C PHE A 19 2.46 31.32 1.17
N LEU A 20 2.32 32.49 0.53
CA LEU A 20 3.47 33.32 0.17
C LEU A 20 4.26 33.77 1.40
N LEU A 21 3.58 34.22 2.47
CA LEU A 21 4.24 34.61 3.73
C LEU A 21 5.02 33.44 4.35
N LYS A 22 4.48 32.21 4.30
CA LYS A 22 5.18 31.02 4.81
C LYS A 22 6.38 30.67 3.95
N MET A 23 6.27 30.77 2.63
CA MET A 23 7.37 30.52 1.70
C MET A 23 8.48 31.56 1.83
N GLU A 24 8.16 32.84 1.98
CA GLU A 24 9.14 33.91 2.23
C GLU A 24 9.90 33.69 3.54
N LYS A 25 9.20 33.29 4.61
CA LYS A 25 9.83 32.88 5.89
C LYS A 25 10.73 31.64 5.73
N ALA A 26 10.46 30.81 4.74
CA ALA A 26 11.29 29.68 4.33
C ALA A 26 12.33 30.05 3.24
N GLU A 27 12.66 31.35 3.13
CA GLU A 27 13.70 31.90 2.26
C GLU A 27 13.39 31.86 0.75
N LEU A 28 12.10 31.78 0.36
CA LEU A 28 11.71 32.00 -1.03
C LEU A 28 11.98 33.46 -1.43
N THR A 29 13.02 33.67 -2.24
CA THR A 29 13.37 34.99 -2.78
C THR A 29 12.67 35.25 -4.12
N SER A 30 12.62 36.51 -4.57
CA SER A 30 12.09 36.88 -5.89
C SER A 30 12.78 36.11 -7.03
N SER A 31 14.08 35.82 -6.91
CA SER A 31 14.80 35.05 -7.93
C SER A 31 14.38 33.58 -7.95
N LEU A 32 14.15 32.96 -6.79
CA LEU A 32 13.62 31.60 -6.70
C LEU A 32 12.17 31.52 -7.20
N ALA A 33 11.33 32.49 -6.85
CA ALA A 33 9.97 32.59 -7.36
C ALA A 33 9.95 32.73 -8.89
N GLN A 34 10.80 33.59 -9.46
CA GLN A 34 10.91 33.77 -10.91
C GLN A 34 11.33 32.46 -11.62
N ARG A 35 12.23 31.67 -11.02
CA ARG A 35 12.58 30.34 -11.58
C ARG A 35 11.39 29.40 -11.68
N VAL A 36 10.46 29.44 -10.72
CA VAL A 36 9.22 28.65 -10.79
C VAL A 36 8.32 29.14 -11.93
N VAL A 37 8.17 30.47 -12.07
CA VAL A 37 7.38 31.11 -13.14
C VAL A 37 7.95 30.78 -14.53
N ASP A 38 9.27 30.84 -14.68
CA ASP A 38 9.95 30.56 -15.95
C ASP A 38 10.06 29.06 -16.26
N SER A 39 9.64 28.18 -15.34
CA SER A 39 9.75 26.74 -15.53
C SER A 39 8.83 26.25 -16.65
N LYS A 40 9.42 25.58 -17.64
CA LYS A 40 8.70 25.01 -18.78
C LYS A 40 7.57 24.11 -18.28
N GLY A 41 6.35 24.31 -18.79
CA GLY A 41 5.20 23.45 -18.48
C GLY A 41 4.82 23.38 -16.99
N ASN A 42 5.21 24.37 -16.18
CA ASN A 42 5.04 24.41 -14.73
C ASN A 42 5.75 23.26 -13.98
N ASP A 43 6.86 22.73 -14.52
CA ASP A 43 7.54 21.57 -13.96
C ASP A 43 8.00 21.76 -12.51
N LEU A 44 8.49 22.94 -12.14
CA LEU A 44 8.90 23.21 -10.76
C LEU A 44 7.69 23.34 -9.83
N ALA A 45 6.62 24.00 -10.27
CA ALA A 45 5.39 24.09 -9.48
C ALA A 45 4.78 22.70 -9.23
N LYS A 46 4.76 21.84 -10.26
CA LYS A 46 4.31 20.45 -10.14
C LYS A 46 5.15 19.66 -9.13
N LYS A 47 6.46 19.89 -9.06
CA LYS A 47 7.32 19.25 -8.05
C LYS A 47 6.98 19.71 -6.64
N VAL A 48 6.75 21.01 -6.43
CA VAL A 48 6.34 21.55 -5.12
C VAL A 48 4.99 20.98 -4.69
N VAL A 49 4.01 20.95 -5.60
CA VAL A 49 2.68 20.36 -5.34
C VAL A 49 2.82 18.90 -4.94
N ARG A 50 3.57 18.08 -5.71
CA ARG A 50 3.81 16.67 -5.37
C ARG A 50 4.49 16.50 -4.02
N LEU A 51 5.47 17.35 -3.71
CA LEU A 51 6.15 17.31 -2.42
C LEU A 51 5.17 17.56 -1.27
N ILE A 52 4.27 18.53 -1.42
CA ILE A 52 3.23 18.84 -0.43
C ILE A 52 2.22 17.69 -0.32
N GLU A 53 1.74 17.17 -1.45
CA GLU A 53 0.82 16.01 -1.50
C GLU A 53 1.40 14.78 -0.81
N ASN A 54 2.71 14.57 -0.92
CA ASN A 54 3.45 13.48 -0.28
C ASN A 54 3.96 13.83 1.13
N GLY A 55 3.44 14.87 1.78
CA GLY A 55 3.81 15.21 3.16
C GLY A 55 5.27 15.64 3.34
N GLY A 56 5.92 16.14 2.29
CA GLY A 56 7.33 16.51 2.29
C GLY A 56 8.29 15.36 1.99
N PHE A 57 7.78 14.18 1.66
CA PHE A 57 8.61 13.02 1.33
C PHE A 57 9.17 13.08 -0.10
N GLU A 58 10.45 12.76 -0.26
CA GLU A 58 11.08 12.50 -1.55
C GLU A 58 11.65 11.06 -1.59
N PRO A 59 11.32 10.25 -2.62
CA PRO A 59 11.83 8.90 -2.72
C PRO A 59 13.34 8.86 -2.97
N SER A 60 14.00 7.88 -2.37
CA SER A 60 15.42 7.58 -2.58
C SER A 60 15.68 7.10 -4.02
N THR A 61 16.95 7.07 -4.42
CA THR A 61 17.37 6.48 -5.71
C THR A 61 16.92 5.02 -5.82
N SER A 62 17.06 4.25 -4.74
CA SER A 62 16.64 2.86 -4.63
C SER A 62 15.14 2.69 -4.89
N GLN A 63 14.31 3.51 -4.26
CA GLN A 63 12.85 3.49 -4.46
C GLN A 63 12.45 3.95 -5.86
N LYS A 64 13.08 5.00 -6.40
CA LYS A 64 12.86 5.46 -7.78
C LYS A 64 13.16 4.35 -8.78
N ARG A 65 14.25 3.61 -8.57
CA ARG A 65 14.63 2.50 -9.44
C ARG A 65 13.70 1.30 -9.35
N ALA A 66 13.32 0.92 -8.13
CA ALA A 66 12.32 -0.13 -7.92
C ALA A 66 10.97 0.23 -8.58
N ARG A 67 10.58 1.51 -8.53
CA ARG A 67 9.38 2.03 -9.20
C ARG A 67 9.43 1.88 -10.72
N GLU A 68 10.57 2.18 -11.33
CA GLU A 68 10.76 2.00 -12.79
C GLU A 68 10.58 0.54 -13.21
N ILE A 69 11.03 -0.41 -12.38
CA ILE A 69 10.97 -1.85 -12.67
C ILE A 69 9.57 -2.42 -12.39
N MET A 70 9.00 -2.13 -11.23
CA MET A 70 7.73 -2.71 -10.77
C MET A 70 6.50 -2.00 -11.36
N GLY A 71 6.63 -0.72 -11.74
CA GLY A 71 5.54 0.09 -12.28
C GLY A 71 4.33 0.14 -11.33
N ARG A 72 3.19 -0.40 -11.81
CA ARG A 72 1.93 -0.47 -11.06
C ARG A 72 1.94 -1.52 -9.95
N ASN A 73 2.89 -2.46 -9.95
CA ASN A 73 3.00 -3.50 -8.93
C ASN A 73 3.92 -3.07 -7.77
N MET A 74 3.99 -1.77 -7.47
CA MET A 74 4.66 -1.28 -6.27
C MET A 74 3.73 -0.33 -5.52
N PHE A 75 3.73 -0.45 -4.20
CA PHE A 75 3.03 0.42 -3.27
C PHE A 75 4.07 0.94 -2.27
N GLY A 76 4.65 2.10 -2.55
CA GLY A 76 5.74 2.67 -1.79
C GLY A 76 5.27 3.65 -0.71
N VAL A 77 6.23 4.41 -0.18
CA VAL A 77 5.97 5.42 0.85
C VAL A 77 5.00 6.50 0.38
N GLU A 78 5.13 6.95 -0.88
CA GLU A 78 4.22 7.97 -1.46
C GLU A 78 2.77 7.47 -1.48
N GLU A 79 2.53 6.23 -1.91
CA GLU A 79 1.19 5.65 -1.92
C GLU A 79 0.66 5.40 -0.50
N ALA A 80 1.51 4.98 0.45
CA ALA A 80 1.11 4.83 1.83
C ALA A 80 0.67 6.17 2.45
N ILE A 81 1.44 7.25 2.24
CA ILE A 81 1.07 8.59 2.72
C ILE A 81 -0.28 9.01 2.11
N ARG A 82 -0.43 8.84 0.79
CA ARG A 82 -1.63 9.27 0.06
C ARG A 82 -2.88 8.48 0.45
N HIS A 83 -2.79 7.16 0.50
CA HIS A 83 -3.95 6.27 0.62
C HIS A 83 -4.22 5.81 2.05
N PHE A 84 -3.17 5.65 2.86
CA PHE A 84 -3.30 5.29 4.27
C PHE A 84 -3.18 6.48 5.23
N GLY A 85 -2.81 7.67 4.73
CA GLY A 85 -2.66 8.85 5.57
C GLY A 85 -1.54 8.71 6.61
N VAL A 86 -0.57 7.83 6.38
CA VAL A 86 0.58 7.69 7.28
C VAL A 86 1.45 8.95 7.19
N ASN A 87 2.09 9.30 8.30
CA ASN A 87 3.00 10.42 8.38
C ASN A 87 4.34 9.95 8.97
N PRO A 88 5.19 9.31 8.17
CA PRO A 88 6.36 8.62 8.69
C PRO A 88 7.43 9.59 9.20
N GLY A 89 7.93 9.30 10.40
CA GLY A 89 9.07 10.01 10.97
C GLY A 89 10.39 9.65 10.29
N ARG A 90 11.45 10.41 10.58
CA ARG A 90 12.80 10.19 10.01
C ARG A 90 13.33 8.76 10.19
N ARG A 91 13.04 8.12 11.33
CA ARG A 91 13.47 6.75 11.61
C ARG A 91 12.78 5.73 10.70
N GLU A 92 11.47 5.89 10.51
CA GLU A 92 10.66 5.01 9.66
C GLU A 92 11.05 5.18 8.19
N LEU A 93 11.27 6.43 7.76
CA LEU A 93 11.81 6.73 6.43
C LEU A 93 13.20 6.14 6.21
N ALA A 94 14.05 6.08 7.23
CA ALA A 94 15.37 5.46 7.14
C ALA A 94 15.27 3.93 6.95
N LEU A 95 14.31 3.27 7.61
CA LEU A 95 14.06 1.83 7.43
C LEU A 95 13.56 1.49 6.02
N LEU A 96 12.85 2.42 5.38
CA LEU A 96 12.31 2.26 4.03
C LEU A 96 13.21 2.88 2.95
N ALA A 97 14.34 3.48 3.31
CA ALA A 97 15.20 4.19 2.37
C ALA A 97 15.71 3.29 1.25
N GLU A 98 16.07 2.05 1.58
CA GLU A 98 16.58 1.06 0.63
C GLU A 98 15.59 -0.10 0.46
N VAL A 99 15.33 -0.47 -0.79
CA VAL A 99 14.59 -1.69 -1.12
C VAL A 99 15.56 -2.88 -0.96
N PRO A 100 15.22 -3.91 -0.17
CA PRO A 100 16.21 -4.92 0.24
C PRO A 100 16.52 -5.97 -0.84
N TRP A 101 15.82 -5.95 -1.98
CA TRP A 101 16.07 -6.88 -3.09
C TRP A 101 16.85 -6.22 -4.21
N SER A 102 17.73 -7.00 -4.87
CA SER A 102 18.47 -6.53 -6.04
C SER A 102 17.53 -6.25 -7.23
N GLU A 103 17.99 -5.43 -8.17
CA GLU A 103 17.23 -5.14 -9.40
C GLU A 103 16.89 -6.42 -10.18
N GLU A 104 17.78 -7.41 -10.20
CA GLU A 104 17.55 -8.70 -10.86
C GLU A 104 16.39 -9.45 -10.20
N VAL A 105 16.35 -9.50 -8.87
CA VAL A 105 15.26 -10.14 -8.13
C VAL A 105 13.94 -9.44 -8.43
N ILE A 106 13.90 -8.11 -8.30
CA ILE A 106 12.69 -7.31 -8.54
C ILE A 106 12.23 -7.49 -9.99
N THR A 107 13.15 -7.49 -10.96
CA THR A 107 12.84 -7.66 -12.39
C THR A 107 12.18 -9.01 -12.69
N VAL A 108 12.68 -10.10 -12.10
CA VAL A 108 12.09 -11.44 -12.28
C VAL A 108 10.67 -11.51 -11.69
N HIS A 109 10.38 -10.68 -10.68
CA HIS A 109 9.16 -10.75 -9.88
C HIS A 109 8.13 -9.67 -10.23
N LYS A 110 8.49 -8.75 -11.14
CA LYS A 110 7.70 -7.55 -11.45
C LYS A 110 6.27 -7.80 -11.88
N ASP A 111 5.99 -8.95 -12.49
CA ASP A 111 4.66 -9.30 -13.01
C ASP A 111 3.88 -10.24 -12.07
N THR A 112 4.54 -10.80 -11.05
CA THR A 112 3.97 -11.84 -10.16
C THR A 112 3.81 -11.39 -8.72
N HIS A 113 4.52 -10.33 -8.32
CA HIS A 113 4.56 -9.81 -6.95
C HIS A 113 4.24 -8.33 -6.89
N ILE A 114 3.78 -7.89 -5.72
CA ILE A 114 3.67 -6.50 -5.31
C ILE A 114 4.84 -6.19 -4.36
N LEU A 115 5.62 -5.16 -4.69
CA LEU A 115 6.60 -4.59 -3.79
C LEU A 115 5.91 -3.53 -2.93
N ILE A 116 5.76 -3.78 -1.63
CA ILE A 116 5.03 -2.90 -0.72
C ILE A 116 5.90 -2.40 0.44
N ALA A 117 5.84 -1.10 0.72
CA ALA A 117 6.28 -0.51 1.97
C ALA A 117 5.20 -0.71 3.03
N VAL A 118 5.39 -1.68 3.91
CA VAL A 118 4.48 -1.98 5.00
C VAL A 118 4.76 -1.03 6.15
N PHE A 119 3.70 -0.38 6.66
CA PHE A 119 3.76 0.48 7.82
C PHE A 119 3.22 -0.23 9.06
N SER A 120 3.43 0.37 10.24
CA SER A 120 2.90 -0.14 11.50
C SER A 120 1.40 0.12 11.64
N LEU A 121 0.61 -0.45 10.73
CA LEU A 121 -0.84 -0.43 10.67
C LEU A 121 -1.39 -1.86 10.84
N SER A 122 -2.30 -2.03 11.79
CA SER A 122 -3.02 -3.27 11.98
C SER A 122 -4.12 -3.48 10.94
N VAL A 123 -4.71 -4.68 10.90
CA VAL A 123 -5.90 -4.93 10.06
C VAL A 123 -7.02 -3.96 10.42
N LEU A 124 -7.21 -3.68 11.72
CA LEU A 124 -8.21 -2.74 12.21
C LEU A 124 -7.91 -1.29 11.81
N ASP A 125 -6.64 -0.87 11.80
CA ASP A 125 -6.25 0.46 11.33
C ASP A 125 -6.60 0.66 9.85
N VAL A 126 -6.21 -0.29 8.99
CA VAL A 126 -6.49 -0.24 7.55
C VAL A 126 -7.98 -0.23 7.28
N ARG A 127 -8.75 -1.05 8.02
CA ARG A 127 -10.22 -1.04 7.95
C ARG A 127 -10.81 0.29 8.43
N GLY A 128 -10.24 0.90 9.46
CA GLY A 128 -10.64 2.21 9.97
C GLY A 128 -10.38 3.34 8.97
N ILE A 129 -9.27 3.27 8.23
CA ILE A 129 -8.96 4.19 7.11
C ILE A 129 -9.96 4.00 5.98
N ALA A 130 -10.20 2.74 5.58
CA ALA A 130 -11.14 2.39 4.53
C ALA A 130 -12.54 2.98 4.77
N LYS A 131 -13.04 2.91 6.01
CA LYS A 131 -14.34 3.49 6.41
C LYS A 131 -14.43 5.01 6.26
N LYS A 132 -13.31 5.73 6.25
CA LYS A 132 -13.27 7.20 6.14
C LYS A 132 -13.20 7.70 4.71
N LEU A 133 -12.85 6.84 3.75
CA LEU A 133 -12.79 7.21 2.35
C LEU A 133 -14.22 7.48 1.84
N ALA A 134 -14.40 8.59 1.12
CA ALA A 134 -15.70 9.15 0.75
C ALA A 134 -16.46 8.36 -0.33
N ASP A 135 -15.90 7.26 -0.83
CA ASP A 135 -16.47 6.41 -1.87
C ASP A 135 -16.78 5.01 -1.27
N PRO A 136 -18.04 4.53 -1.32
CA PRO A 136 -18.47 3.27 -0.70
C PRO A 136 -18.05 2.03 -1.49
N GLU A 137 -16.89 2.04 -2.16
CA GLU A 137 -16.29 0.75 -2.51
C GLU A 137 -15.98 0.07 -1.19
N ILE A 138 -16.79 -0.93 -0.87
CA ILE A 138 -16.67 -1.70 0.35
C ILE A 138 -15.29 -2.36 0.26
N LEU A 139 -14.29 -1.78 0.92
CA LEU A 139 -12.92 -2.33 0.90
C LEU A 139 -12.83 -3.56 1.80
N PHE A 140 -13.73 -3.67 2.77
CA PHE A 140 -13.83 -4.79 3.70
C PHE A 140 -15.27 -5.27 3.80
N TYR A 141 -15.44 -6.58 3.69
CA TYR A 141 -16.71 -7.21 4.00
C TYR A 141 -17.12 -6.90 5.46
N ASN A 142 -18.42 -6.71 5.70
CA ASN A 142 -18.91 -6.31 7.01
C ASN A 142 -18.81 -7.46 8.02
N GLN A 143 -17.75 -7.44 8.83
CA GLN A 143 -17.41 -8.48 9.80
C GLN A 143 -16.83 -7.85 11.06
N ASP A 144 -17.22 -8.39 12.22
CA ASP A 144 -16.78 -7.92 13.55
C ASP A 144 -16.13 -9.03 14.40
N TRP A 145 -16.12 -10.28 13.91
CA TRP A 145 -15.62 -11.43 14.65
C TRP A 145 -14.15 -11.30 15.08
N TYR A 146 -13.34 -10.57 14.31
CA TYR A 146 -11.93 -10.36 14.56
C TYR A 146 -11.60 -9.07 15.32
N ASP A 147 -12.60 -8.30 15.75
CA ASP A 147 -12.40 -6.99 16.37
C ASP A 147 -11.62 -7.04 17.68
N LYS A 148 -11.55 -8.21 18.31
CA LYS A 148 -10.82 -8.46 19.57
C LYS A 148 -9.72 -9.53 19.42
N GLN A 149 -9.35 -9.85 18.18
CA GLN A 149 -8.34 -10.86 17.90
C GLN A 149 -6.94 -10.23 17.86
N ALA A 150 -5.97 -10.87 18.52
CA ALA A 150 -4.61 -10.34 18.61
C ALA A 150 -3.97 -10.08 17.24
N PHE A 151 -4.21 -10.96 16.26
CA PHE A 151 -3.69 -10.78 14.89
C PHE A 151 -4.23 -9.51 14.21
N ALA A 152 -5.46 -9.10 14.54
CA ALA A 152 -6.12 -7.97 13.90
C ALA A 152 -5.67 -6.64 14.50
N GLU A 153 -5.27 -6.65 15.78
CA GLU A 153 -4.72 -5.50 16.52
C GLU A 153 -3.20 -5.35 16.33
N ASP A 154 -2.49 -6.42 15.96
CA ASP A 154 -1.05 -6.38 15.76
C ASP A 154 -0.66 -5.26 14.80
N ARG A 155 0.28 -4.42 15.23
CA ARG A 155 0.81 -3.30 14.45
C ARG A 155 2.17 -3.56 13.86
N GLY A 156 2.83 -4.69 14.19
CA GLY A 156 4.02 -5.20 13.50
C GLY A 156 5.12 -4.17 13.23
N GLU A 157 6.09 -4.59 12.42
CA GLU A 157 7.24 -3.76 12.07
C GLU A 157 7.07 -3.11 10.70
N ILE A 158 7.78 -2.00 10.51
CA ILE A 158 7.87 -1.28 9.25
C ILE A 158 8.95 -1.91 8.39
N GLY A 159 8.66 -2.12 7.12
CA GLY A 159 9.65 -2.66 6.19
C GLY A 159 9.09 -2.91 4.81
N TRP A 160 9.99 -3.24 3.89
CA TRP A 160 9.61 -3.68 2.56
C TRP A 160 9.17 -5.14 2.58
N GLN A 161 8.14 -5.47 1.80
CA GLN A 161 7.67 -6.83 1.54
C GLN A 161 7.49 -7.02 0.03
N LEU A 162 7.79 -8.21 -0.47
CA LEU A 162 7.58 -8.59 -1.88
C LEU A 162 6.58 -9.74 -1.90
N VAL A 163 5.30 -9.42 -2.03
CA VAL A 163 4.15 -10.32 -1.79
C VAL A 163 3.56 -10.78 -3.11
N ARG A 164 3.24 -12.07 -3.25
CA ARG A 164 2.61 -12.58 -4.47
C ARG A 164 1.22 -11.98 -4.72
N LYS A 165 0.91 -11.74 -6.00
CA LYS A 165 -0.43 -11.36 -6.48
C LYS A 165 -1.41 -12.54 -6.53
N THR A 166 -0.88 -13.75 -6.62
CA THR A 166 -1.65 -15.00 -6.72
C THR A 166 -1.18 -16.00 -5.68
N PRO A 167 -2.02 -16.95 -5.24
CA PRO A 167 -1.58 -17.98 -4.31
C PRO A 167 -0.42 -18.80 -4.86
N ILE A 168 0.31 -19.50 -3.99
CA ILE A 168 1.29 -20.50 -4.42
C ILE A 168 0.62 -21.50 -5.37
N ALA A 169 1.26 -21.79 -6.49
CA ALA A 169 0.75 -22.74 -7.47
C ALA A 169 0.56 -24.12 -6.82
N ASN A 170 -0.56 -24.79 -7.11
CA ASN A 170 -0.92 -26.08 -6.54
C ASN A 170 -1.08 -26.08 -5.00
N SER A 171 -1.29 -24.92 -4.36
CA SER A 171 -1.55 -24.85 -2.92
C SER A 171 -3.00 -25.10 -2.52
N THR A 172 -3.94 -25.17 -3.47
CA THR A 172 -5.34 -25.45 -3.18
C THR A 172 -5.58 -26.91 -2.83
N ASN A 173 -6.69 -27.18 -2.12
CA ASN A 173 -7.09 -28.51 -1.67
C ASN A 173 -6.03 -29.24 -0.82
N LYS A 174 -5.26 -28.47 -0.04
CA LYS A 174 -4.16 -28.95 0.80
C LYS A 174 -4.33 -28.53 2.25
N SER A 175 -3.83 -29.35 3.17
CA SER A 175 -3.69 -28.94 4.57
C SER A 175 -2.61 -27.86 4.71
N TRP A 176 -2.56 -27.18 5.84
CA TRP A 176 -1.52 -26.18 6.12
C TRP A 176 -0.11 -26.76 5.93
N ASN A 177 0.20 -27.91 6.50
CA ASN A 177 1.52 -28.53 6.38
C ASN A 177 1.89 -28.87 4.93
N GLU A 178 0.92 -29.35 4.14
CA GLU A 178 1.14 -29.63 2.71
C GLU A 178 1.33 -28.34 1.90
N GLN A 179 0.67 -27.24 2.27
CA GLN A 179 0.87 -25.94 1.66
C GLN A 179 2.25 -25.37 2.00
N GLN A 180 2.65 -25.43 3.27
CA GLN A 180 3.98 -24.97 3.72
C GLN A 180 5.11 -25.70 2.99
N ALA A 181 4.94 -27.01 2.71
CA ALA A 181 5.92 -27.80 1.95
C ALA A 181 6.13 -27.34 0.50
N LEU A 182 5.27 -26.45 -0.05
CA LEU A 182 5.42 -25.88 -1.38
C LEU A 182 6.30 -24.62 -1.40
N LEU A 183 6.53 -24.00 -0.24
CA LEU A 183 7.37 -22.83 -0.12
C LEU A 183 8.84 -23.22 -0.35
N LYS A 184 9.58 -22.33 -1.03
CA LYS A 184 11.02 -22.47 -1.24
C LYS A 184 11.75 -21.33 -0.55
N ASP A 185 12.04 -20.28 -1.30
CA ASP A 185 12.65 -19.02 -0.88
C ASP A 185 11.61 -17.98 -0.41
N GLU A 186 10.38 -18.44 -0.19
CA GLU A 186 9.24 -17.64 0.25
C GLU A 186 8.83 -18.04 1.67
N GLU A 187 8.09 -17.17 2.33
CA GLU A 187 7.42 -17.40 3.60
C GLU A 187 5.94 -17.04 3.48
N THR A 188 5.13 -17.50 4.43
CA THR A 188 3.74 -17.07 4.49
C THR A 188 3.65 -15.75 5.26
N PRO A 189 3.19 -14.65 4.65
CA PRO A 189 3.04 -13.38 5.34
C PRO A 189 1.90 -13.43 6.37
N THR A 190 1.95 -12.49 7.29
CA THR A 190 0.85 -12.21 8.22
C THR A 190 -0.32 -11.53 7.49
N ALA A 191 -1.53 -11.66 8.05
CA ALA A 191 -2.76 -11.07 7.58
C ALA A 191 -2.64 -9.55 7.47
N ARG A 192 -1.91 -8.88 8.40
CA ARG A 192 -1.61 -7.44 8.29
C ARG A 192 -0.91 -7.08 6.97
N ILE A 193 0.07 -7.88 6.53
CA ILE A 193 0.90 -7.62 5.35
C ILE A 193 0.03 -7.84 4.12
N VAL A 194 -0.71 -8.94 4.10
CA VAL A 194 -1.61 -9.26 2.98
C VAL A 194 -2.74 -8.21 2.88
N VAL A 195 -3.33 -7.78 3.99
CA VAL A 195 -4.35 -6.71 4.01
C VAL A 195 -3.80 -5.39 3.48
N GLN A 196 -2.65 -4.93 3.99
CA GLN A 196 -2.02 -3.70 3.48
C GLN A 196 -1.68 -3.84 1.98
N THR A 197 -1.24 -5.01 1.53
CA THR A 197 -0.95 -5.30 0.11
C THR A 197 -2.20 -5.22 -0.75
N VAL A 198 -3.25 -5.95 -0.38
CA VAL A 198 -4.48 -6.07 -1.18
C VAL A 198 -5.23 -4.74 -1.23
N VAL A 199 -5.43 -4.09 -0.08
CA VAL A 199 -6.16 -2.82 0.00
C VAL A 199 -5.33 -1.70 -0.61
N GLY A 200 -4.02 -1.63 -0.32
CA GLY A 200 -3.14 -0.62 -0.89
C GLY A 200 -3.04 -0.72 -2.41
N HIS A 201 -2.83 -1.93 -2.93
CA HIS A 201 -2.79 -2.18 -4.38
C HIS A 201 -4.10 -1.75 -5.05
N PHE A 202 -5.24 -2.10 -4.46
CA PHE A 202 -6.54 -1.68 -4.98
C PHE A 202 -6.71 -0.17 -4.99
N LEU A 203 -6.41 0.52 -3.89
CA LEU A 203 -6.50 1.98 -3.81
C LEU A 203 -5.60 2.69 -4.83
N ALA A 204 -4.43 2.12 -5.13
CA ALA A 204 -3.49 2.68 -6.08
C ALA A 204 -3.83 2.37 -7.55
N THR A 205 -4.56 1.27 -7.83
CA THR A 205 -4.64 0.70 -9.18
C THR A 205 -6.04 0.35 -9.67
N GLY A 206 -7.00 0.17 -8.76
CA GLY A 206 -8.33 -0.40 -9.01
C GLY A 206 -8.35 -1.93 -9.21
N GLU A 207 -7.21 -2.62 -9.12
CA GLU A 207 -7.13 -4.08 -9.33
C GLU A 207 -7.42 -4.84 -8.03
N ARG A 208 -8.40 -5.75 -8.06
CA ARG A 208 -8.75 -6.61 -6.92
C ARG A 208 -7.91 -7.89 -6.95
N LEU A 209 -7.08 -8.07 -5.92
CA LEU A 209 -6.34 -9.33 -5.71
C LEU A 209 -7.22 -10.33 -4.95
N PHE A 210 -7.06 -11.62 -5.26
CA PHE A 210 -7.79 -12.71 -4.56
C PHE A 210 -9.33 -12.60 -4.62
N GLU A 211 -9.88 -12.09 -5.74
CA GLU A 211 -11.33 -11.91 -5.90
C GLU A 211 -12.13 -13.22 -5.77
N LYS A 212 -11.59 -14.34 -6.28
CA LYS A 212 -12.28 -15.64 -6.35
C LYS A 212 -11.61 -16.75 -5.55
N ILE A 213 -10.67 -16.39 -4.68
CA ILE A 213 -9.86 -17.36 -3.93
C ILE A 213 -9.54 -16.78 -2.56
N TRP A 214 -9.37 -17.66 -1.58
CA TRP A 214 -8.86 -17.32 -0.27
C TRP A 214 -7.42 -17.78 -0.14
N VAL A 215 -6.63 -17.01 0.61
CA VAL A 215 -5.24 -17.33 0.93
C VAL A 215 -5.04 -17.39 2.43
N ARG A 216 -4.41 -18.48 2.90
CA ARG A 216 -3.96 -18.59 4.29
C ARG A 216 -2.81 -17.63 4.57
N CYS A 217 -2.84 -17.03 5.75
CA CYS A 217 -1.77 -16.22 6.33
C CYS A 217 -1.09 -17.01 7.47
N SER A 218 0.00 -16.49 8.00
CA SER A 218 0.72 -17.11 9.12
C SER A 218 0.05 -16.93 10.48
N ASP A 219 -0.96 -16.06 10.60
CA ASP A 219 -1.61 -15.77 11.87
C ASP A 219 -2.59 -16.88 12.31
N LEU A 220 -2.80 -16.93 13.62
CA LEU A 220 -3.83 -17.73 14.26
C LEU A 220 -4.86 -16.81 14.93
N ASP A 221 -6.11 -17.22 14.93
CA ASP A 221 -7.10 -16.66 15.84
C ASP A 221 -6.96 -17.27 17.26
N SER A 222 -7.78 -16.80 18.19
CA SER A 222 -7.83 -17.28 19.57
C SER A 222 -8.21 -18.76 19.72
N GLY A 223 -8.83 -19.36 18.70
CA GLY A 223 -9.18 -20.78 18.64
C GLY A 223 -8.06 -21.67 18.09
N GLY A 224 -6.97 -21.08 17.58
CA GLY A 224 -5.88 -21.81 16.94
C GLY A 224 -6.14 -22.14 15.47
N ASP A 225 -7.12 -21.49 14.84
CA ASP A 225 -7.42 -21.63 13.41
C ASP A 225 -6.65 -20.58 12.59
N ARG A 226 -6.33 -20.91 11.33
CA ARG A 226 -5.54 -20.04 10.45
C ARG A 226 -6.37 -18.93 9.87
N VAL A 227 -5.88 -17.72 10.01
CA VAL A 227 -6.47 -16.55 9.37
C VAL A 227 -6.31 -16.66 7.86
N CYS A 228 -7.41 -16.40 7.16
CA CYS A 228 -7.50 -16.41 5.71
C CYS A 228 -8.08 -15.10 5.20
N LEU A 229 -7.62 -14.68 4.02
CA LEU A 229 -8.10 -13.47 3.34
C LEU A 229 -8.49 -13.81 1.92
N GLY A 230 -9.57 -13.23 1.41
CA GLY A 230 -9.98 -13.49 0.04
C GLY A 230 -11.37 -12.97 -0.26
N GLY A 231 -11.92 -13.45 -1.38
CA GLY A 231 -13.24 -13.03 -1.83
C GLY A 231 -13.33 -11.52 -2.02
N PHE A 232 -12.25 -10.87 -2.47
CA PHE A 232 -12.22 -9.42 -2.59
C PHE A 232 -12.99 -8.98 -3.84
N ASP A 233 -14.30 -9.02 -3.77
CA ASP A 233 -15.23 -8.63 -4.83
C ASP A 233 -15.89 -7.28 -4.51
N ALA A 234 -17.01 -6.97 -5.15
CA ALA A 234 -17.77 -5.74 -4.91
C ALA A 234 -18.26 -5.56 -3.46
N GLN A 235 -18.30 -6.63 -2.65
CA GLN A 235 -18.66 -6.59 -1.23
C GLN A 235 -17.44 -6.42 -0.31
N GLY A 236 -16.23 -6.41 -0.86
CA GLY A 236 -15.00 -6.11 -0.14
C GLY A 236 -14.21 -7.33 0.35
N LEU A 237 -13.01 -7.04 0.86
CA LEU A 237 -12.10 -8.08 1.32
C LEU A 237 -12.68 -8.78 2.54
N SER A 238 -12.80 -10.09 2.46
CA SER A 238 -13.27 -10.91 3.58
C SER A 238 -12.10 -11.45 4.40
N VAL A 239 -12.29 -11.49 5.73
CA VAL A 239 -11.39 -12.11 6.70
C VAL A 239 -12.09 -13.32 7.31
N GLY A 240 -11.44 -14.47 7.27
CA GLY A 240 -11.96 -15.73 7.77
C GLY A 240 -10.93 -16.48 8.60
N SER A 241 -11.35 -17.58 9.20
CA SER A 241 -10.47 -18.46 9.97
C SER A 241 -10.84 -19.91 9.73
N TYR A 242 -9.84 -20.78 9.52
CA TYR A 242 -10.06 -22.19 9.23
C TYR A 242 -8.97 -23.07 9.83
N TRP A 243 -9.38 -24.25 10.33
CA TRP A 243 -8.45 -25.24 10.87
C TRP A 243 -7.40 -25.70 9.84
N ASP A 244 -6.18 -25.99 10.30
CA ASP A 244 -5.03 -26.44 9.49
C ASP A 244 -5.34 -27.66 8.61
N GLY A 245 -6.22 -28.55 9.10
CA GLY A 245 -6.66 -29.75 8.38
C GLY A 245 -7.65 -29.49 7.25
N THR A 246 -8.25 -28.28 7.20
CA THR A 246 -9.27 -27.93 6.20
C THR A 246 -8.66 -27.97 4.80
N ARG A 247 -9.35 -28.65 3.88
CA ARG A 247 -8.98 -28.75 2.47
C ARG A 247 -10.14 -28.20 1.64
N CYS A 248 -9.87 -27.17 0.84
CA CYS A 248 -10.87 -26.58 -0.05
C CYS A 248 -10.20 -26.20 -1.37
N VAL A 249 -10.95 -26.34 -2.47
CA VAL A 249 -10.48 -25.97 -3.82
C VAL A 249 -10.23 -24.48 -3.96
N ASP A 250 -10.87 -23.66 -3.12
CA ASP A 250 -10.76 -22.21 -3.14
C ASP A 250 -9.80 -21.66 -2.06
N PHE A 251 -8.99 -22.52 -1.41
CA PHE A 251 -8.04 -22.12 -0.35
C PHE A 251 -6.59 -22.34 -0.78
N GLY A 252 -5.94 -21.29 -1.25
CA GLY A 252 -4.50 -21.28 -1.51
C GLY A 252 -3.66 -20.81 -0.33
N LEU A 253 -2.36 -20.69 -0.56
CA LEU A 253 -1.39 -20.15 0.39
C LEU A 253 -0.88 -18.79 -0.09
N SER A 254 -0.91 -17.77 0.77
CA SER A 254 -0.23 -16.49 0.50
C SER A 254 1.27 -16.66 0.65
N ALA A 255 2.05 -15.86 -0.07
CA ALA A 255 3.50 -15.92 0.02
C ALA A 255 4.16 -14.56 -0.20
N SER A 256 5.25 -14.34 0.52
CA SER A 256 6.18 -13.23 0.34
C SER A 256 7.60 -13.77 0.22
N ARG A 257 8.44 -13.06 -0.54
CA ARG A 257 9.86 -13.39 -0.67
C ARG A 257 10.58 -12.98 0.61
N LYS A 258 11.48 -13.83 1.10
CA LYS A 258 12.33 -13.49 2.24
C LYS A 258 13.27 -12.34 1.84
N SER A 259 13.40 -11.34 2.71
CA SER A 259 14.35 -10.22 2.56
C SER A 259 15.75 -10.63 2.98
#